data_AF-Q0CG06-F1
#
_entry.id   AF-Q0CG06-F1
#
_cell.length_a   1.000
_cell.length_b   1.000
_cell.length_c   1.000
_cell.angle_alpha   90.00
_cell.angle_beta   90.00
_cell.angle_gamma   90.00
#
_symmetry.space_group_name_H-M   'P 1'
#
loop_
_entity.id
_entity.type
_entity.pdbx_description
1 polymer ?
#
loop_
_entity_poly.entity_id
_entity_poly.type
_entity_poly.pdbx_seq_one_letter_code
_entity_poly.pdbx_strand_id
1 'polypeptide(L)'
;MSSVSKTLRVIGKEPGGEVVVFNESGSSSILRRCRRLEKACLHRQTGRRFKGFQKDRKIAALESKINELIINRASHANETGNSKGMHVHSLEKSDAASEDAISRGLLDIETAARYLTIFQTKLTPHFPFVVVPSGISVKDLRQEKPSLCLAILASASYDNMPLQRELGAEFKKVVSSRMIIGGEISFELLQGLMVFLAW
;
A
#
# COMPACT_ATOMS: atom_id res chain seq x y z
N MET A 1 -53.51 21.63 21.24
CA MET A 1 -53.04 22.64 20.25
C MET A 1 -51.52 22.54 20.28
N SER A 2 -50.78 22.08 19.28
CA SER A 2 -50.84 22.31 17.84
C SER A 2 -50.44 21.03 17.08
N SER A 3 -51.18 20.72 16.02
CA SER A 3 -50.96 19.57 15.14
C SER A 3 -49.92 19.97 14.09
N VAL A 4 -48.72 19.39 14.12
CA VAL A 4 -47.72 19.60 13.06
C VAL A 4 -48.04 18.63 11.92
N SER A 5 -48.71 19.16 10.91
CA SER A 5 -49.01 18.49 9.65
C SER A 5 -47.70 18.16 8.93
N LYS A 6 -47.31 16.89 8.89
CA LYS A 6 -46.16 16.40 8.12
C LYS A 6 -46.61 16.22 6.67
N THR A 7 -46.25 17.15 5.80
CA THR A 7 -46.46 17.04 4.35
C THR A 7 -45.51 15.99 3.77
N LEU A 8 -45.98 14.75 3.68
CA LEU A 8 -45.36 13.69 2.88
C LEU A 8 -45.60 14.00 1.40
N ARG A 9 -44.54 14.34 0.66
CA ARG A 9 -44.62 14.38 -0.82
C ARG A 9 -44.25 13.00 -1.37
N VAL A 10 -45.26 12.26 -1.83
CA VAL A 10 -45.08 11.00 -2.58
C VAL A 10 -44.69 11.37 -4.01
N ILE A 11 -43.48 11.00 -4.43
CA ILE A 11 -43.07 11.09 -5.83
C ILE A 11 -43.11 9.68 -6.42
N GLY A 12 -44.08 9.46 -7.33
CA GLY A 12 -44.07 8.39 -8.33
C GLY A 12 -44.38 6.97 -7.83
N LYS A 13 -45.49 6.42 -8.30
CA LYS A 13 -45.91 5.02 -8.11
C LYS A 13 -45.51 4.21 -9.35
N GLU A 14 -44.52 3.33 -9.22
CA GLU A 14 -44.23 2.24 -10.17
C GLU A 14 -44.73 0.91 -9.56
N PRO A 15 -45.30 -0.02 -10.35
CA PRO A 15 -45.90 -1.24 -9.80
C PRO A 15 -44.80 -2.27 -9.48
N GLY A 16 -44.51 -2.47 -8.20
CA GLY A 16 -43.70 -3.61 -7.71
C GLY A 16 -42.48 -3.27 -6.84
N GLY A 17 -42.24 -2.00 -6.50
CA GLY A 17 -41.12 -1.58 -5.62
C GLY A 17 -41.57 -1.18 -4.23
N GLU A 18 -40.84 -1.62 -3.20
CA GLU A 18 -41.04 -1.24 -1.80
C GLU A 18 -40.79 0.27 -1.59
N VAL A 19 -41.68 0.93 -0.85
CA VAL A 19 -41.67 2.38 -0.62
C VAL A 19 -40.60 2.73 0.41
N VAL A 20 -39.48 3.32 -0.03
CA VAL A 20 -38.43 3.80 0.89
C VAL A 20 -38.67 5.28 1.23
N VAL A 21 -39.15 5.52 2.44
CA VAL A 21 -39.30 6.87 3.02
C VAL A 21 -37.98 7.29 3.65
N PHE A 22 -37.37 8.38 3.17
CA PHE A 22 -36.25 9.01 3.86
C PHE A 22 -36.77 9.98 4.91
N ASN A 23 -36.43 9.75 6.18
CA ASN A 23 -36.60 10.74 7.24
C ASN A 23 -35.48 11.80 7.11
N GLU A 24 -35.81 13.07 7.27
CA GLU A 24 -34.91 14.23 7.03
C GLU A 24 -33.70 14.33 7.99
N SER A 25 -33.41 13.31 8.80
CA SER A 25 -32.42 13.35 9.87
C SER A 25 -31.18 12.48 9.59
N GLY A 26 -30.55 12.63 8.42
CA GLY A 26 -29.35 11.88 8.02
C GLY A 26 -28.29 12.71 7.26
N SER A 27 -27.39 13.37 8.01
CA SER A 27 -26.08 13.96 7.66
C SER A 27 -25.67 14.17 6.17
N SER A 28 -26.28 15.17 5.54
CA SER A 28 -25.81 16.28 4.67
C SER A 28 -24.36 16.42 4.08
N SER A 29 -23.50 15.41 4.00
CA SER A 29 -22.21 15.55 3.24
C SER A 29 -22.27 14.94 1.84
N ILE A 30 -22.94 13.80 1.68
CA ILE A 30 -22.94 13.02 0.45
C ILE A 30 -23.83 13.63 -0.65
N LEU A 31 -24.90 14.35 -0.30
CA LEU A 31 -25.87 14.91 -1.26
C LEU A 31 -25.53 16.31 -1.82
N ARG A 32 -24.45 16.95 -1.34
CA ARG A 32 -24.17 18.37 -1.69
C ARG A 32 -23.93 18.61 -3.18
N ARG A 33 -23.42 17.60 -3.91
CA ARG A 33 -23.13 17.71 -5.34
C ARG A 33 -24.39 17.68 -6.21
N CYS A 34 -25.37 16.82 -5.89
CA CYS A 34 -26.64 16.74 -6.61
C CYS A 34 -27.46 18.03 -6.44
N ARG A 35 -27.53 18.54 -5.21
CA ARG A 35 -28.28 19.77 -4.90
C ARG A 35 -27.77 21.00 -5.66
N ARG A 36 -26.45 21.11 -5.85
CA ARG A 36 -25.84 22.23 -6.58
C ARG A 36 -26.15 22.20 -8.09
N LEU A 37 -26.41 21.02 -8.63
CA LEU A 37 -26.62 20.81 -10.05
C LEU A 37 -28.11 20.74 -10.43
N GLU A 38 -29.02 20.93 -9.45
CA GLU A 38 -30.48 20.75 -9.60
C GLU A 38 -30.87 19.38 -10.19
N LYS A 39 -30.07 18.34 -9.89
CA LYS A 39 -30.32 16.97 -10.39
C LYS A 39 -30.91 16.09 -9.30
N ALA A 40 -31.82 15.20 -9.70
CA ALA A 40 -32.34 14.14 -8.85
C ALA A 40 -31.20 13.16 -8.47
N CYS A 41 -31.06 12.90 -7.18
CA CYS A 41 -30.04 12.00 -6.65
C CYS A 41 -30.67 10.61 -6.47
N LEU A 42 -30.36 9.67 -7.37
CA LEU A 42 -30.86 8.29 -7.30
C LEU A 42 -29.79 7.39 -6.69
N HIS A 43 -30.12 6.70 -5.60
CA HIS A 43 -29.24 5.67 -5.03
C HIS A 43 -29.23 4.46 -5.97
N ARG A 44 -28.12 4.27 -6.69
CA ARG A 44 -27.92 3.05 -7.47
C ARG A 44 -27.42 1.97 -6.51
N GLN A 45 -28.25 0.98 -6.19
CA GLN A 45 -27.76 -0.23 -5.53
C GLN A 45 -26.77 -0.91 -6.49
N THR A 46 -25.47 -0.68 -6.29
CA THR A 46 -24.46 -1.51 -6.92
C THR A 46 -24.54 -2.87 -6.25
N GLY A 47 -25.06 -3.88 -6.96
CA GLY A 47 -25.02 -5.25 -6.48
C GLY A 47 -23.60 -5.59 -6.03
N ARG A 48 -23.44 -6.08 -4.79
CA ARG A 48 -22.15 -6.55 -4.30
C ARG A 48 -21.62 -7.56 -5.32
N ARG A 49 -20.43 -7.30 -5.88
CA ARG A 49 -19.76 -8.24 -6.79
C ARG A 49 -19.48 -9.53 -5.99
N PHE A 50 -20.32 -10.54 -6.16
CA PHE A 50 -20.15 -11.87 -5.57
C PHE A 50 -18.87 -12.49 -6.14
N LYS A 51 -17.79 -12.51 -5.34
CA LYS A 51 -16.50 -13.14 -5.65
C LYS A 51 -16.37 -14.53 -4.98
N GLY A 52 -17.49 -15.24 -4.77
CA GLY A 52 -17.51 -16.52 -4.04
C GLY A 52 -16.76 -17.65 -4.75
N PHE A 53 -17.00 -17.87 -6.04
CA PHE A 53 -16.52 -19.08 -6.73
C PHE A 53 -14.99 -19.28 -6.78
N GLN A 54 -14.18 -18.23 -6.77
CA GLN A 54 -12.71 -18.38 -6.82
C GLN A 54 -12.07 -18.70 -5.46
N LYS A 55 -12.68 -18.27 -4.35
CA LYS A 55 -12.16 -18.57 -3.02
C LYS A 55 -12.47 -20.02 -2.65
N ASP A 56 -13.67 -20.48 -2.97
CA ASP A 56 -14.15 -21.81 -2.64
C ASP A 56 -13.35 -22.92 -3.37
N ARG A 57 -12.98 -22.71 -4.64
CA ARG A 57 -12.11 -23.66 -5.38
C ARG A 57 -10.70 -23.75 -4.82
N LYS A 58 -10.15 -22.64 -4.29
CA LYS A 58 -8.81 -22.64 -3.67
C LYS A 58 -8.82 -23.29 -2.29
N ILE A 59 -9.90 -23.09 -1.53
CA ILE A 59 -10.09 -23.75 -0.22
C ILE A 59 -10.16 -25.27 -0.41
N ALA A 60 -11.01 -25.76 -1.32
CA ALA A 60 -11.13 -27.20 -1.60
C ALA A 60 -9.82 -27.83 -2.12
N ALA A 61 -9.05 -27.11 -2.95
CA ALA A 61 -7.76 -27.58 -3.44
C ALA A 61 -6.68 -27.63 -2.34
N LEU A 62 -6.73 -26.74 -1.35
CA LEU A 62 -5.83 -26.76 -0.21
C LEU A 62 -6.19 -27.90 0.76
N GLU A 63 -7.48 -28.13 1.00
CA GLU A 63 -7.97 -29.23 1.85
C GLU A 63 -7.58 -30.61 1.29
N SER A 64 -7.66 -30.81 -0.03
CA SER A 64 -7.23 -32.07 -0.64
C SER A 64 -5.71 -32.28 -0.51
N LYS A 65 -4.92 -31.21 -0.61
CA LYS A 65 -3.46 -31.27 -0.46
C LYS A 65 -3.05 -31.61 0.98
N ILE A 66 -3.79 -31.13 1.98
CA ILE A 66 -3.56 -31.45 3.39
C ILE A 66 -3.83 -32.94 3.65
N ASN A 67 -4.92 -33.48 3.10
CA ASN A 67 -5.26 -34.90 3.29
C ASN A 67 -4.23 -35.84 2.65
N GLU A 68 -3.70 -35.51 1.47
CA GLU A 68 -2.57 -36.24 0.85
C GLU A 68 -1.32 -36.29 1.75
N LEU A 69 -0.97 -35.16 2.38
CA LEU A 69 0.20 -35.10 3.26
C LEU A 69 0.00 -35.88 4.56
N ILE A 70 -1.23 -35.96 5.07
CA ILE A 70 -1.58 -36.77 6.24
C ILE A 70 -1.51 -38.27 5.91
N ILE A 71 -1.99 -38.68 4.73
CA ILE A 71 -1.91 -40.07 4.26
C ILE A 71 -0.45 -40.48 4.07
N ASN A 72 0.38 -39.65 3.42
CA ASN A 72 1.80 -39.94 3.26
C ASN A 72 2.54 -40.02 4.61
N ARG A 73 2.16 -39.21 5.61
CA ARG A 73 2.75 -39.30 6.95
C ARG A 73 2.33 -40.56 7.70
N ALA A 74 1.10 -41.05 7.50
CA ALA A 74 0.64 -42.32 8.07
C ALA A 74 1.36 -43.52 7.46
N SER A 75 1.75 -43.45 6.18
CA SER A 75 2.54 -44.50 5.51
C SER A 75 3.99 -44.59 5.98
N HIS A 76 4.55 -43.55 6.60
CA HIS A 76 5.93 -43.52 7.11
C HIS A 76 6.04 -43.70 8.64
N ALA A 77 4.95 -44.07 9.33
CA ALA A 77 4.95 -44.27 10.78
C ALA A 77 5.47 -45.64 11.26
N ASN A 78 5.93 -46.51 10.35
CA ASN A 78 6.64 -47.74 10.68
C ASN A 78 8.04 -47.72 10.04
N GLU A 79 8.94 -46.85 10.51
CA GLU A 79 10.36 -47.17 10.67
C GLU A 79 11.12 -46.02 11.37
N THR A 80 11.69 -46.39 12.52
CA THR A 80 12.93 -45.92 13.15
C THR A 80 13.12 -44.43 13.49
N GLY A 81 13.38 -44.19 14.78
CA GLY A 81 13.62 -42.87 15.35
C GLY A 81 14.95 -42.25 14.95
N ASN A 82 14.96 -40.92 14.92
CA ASN A 82 16.08 -40.13 15.40
C ASN A 82 15.60 -38.71 15.74
N SER A 83 15.95 -38.26 16.93
CA SER A 83 15.57 -36.97 17.47
C SER A 83 16.37 -35.85 16.82
N LYS A 84 15.68 -34.87 16.22
CA LYS A 84 16.21 -33.52 16.09
C LYS A 84 15.07 -32.52 16.24
N GLY A 85 15.06 -31.86 17.40
CA GLY A 85 14.09 -30.84 17.76
C GLY A 85 14.06 -29.73 16.72
N MET A 86 12.86 -29.44 16.26
CA MET A 86 12.55 -28.32 15.38
C MET A 86 12.72 -27.04 16.18
N HIS A 87 13.67 -26.21 15.77
CA HIS A 87 13.92 -24.91 16.35
C HIS A 87 12.66 -24.06 16.23
N VAL A 88 12.12 -23.66 17.38
CA VAL A 88 11.05 -22.68 17.52
C VAL A 88 11.49 -21.43 16.75
N HIS A 89 10.69 -21.00 15.78
CA HIS A 89 10.79 -19.66 15.21
C HIS A 89 10.44 -18.67 16.32
N SER A 90 11.48 -18.28 17.05
CA SER A 90 11.44 -17.12 17.92
C SER A 90 11.09 -15.93 17.03
N LEU A 91 10.04 -15.22 17.42
CA LEU A 91 9.78 -13.86 16.98
C LEU A 91 10.93 -13.00 17.51
N GLU A 92 12.08 -13.09 16.84
CA GLU A 92 13.12 -12.10 16.98
C GLU A 92 12.58 -10.84 16.32
N LYS A 93 12.17 -9.93 17.18
CA LYS A 93 12.02 -8.52 16.92
C LYS A 93 13.36 -8.06 16.33
N SER A 94 13.54 -8.19 15.02
CA SER A 94 14.75 -7.73 14.37
C SER A 94 14.72 -6.21 14.45
N ASP A 95 15.45 -5.65 15.40
CA ASP A 95 16.15 -4.38 15.22
C ASP A 95 17.20 -4.59 14.11
N ALA A 96 16.74 -4.99 12.92
CA ALA A 96 17.50 -4.85 11.71
C ALA A 96 17.42 -3.37 11.39
N ALA A 97 18.36 -2.61 11.95
CA ALA A 97 18.83 -1.41 11.28
C ALA A 97 19.14 -1.86 9.86
N SER A 98 18.18 -1.64 8.96
CA SER A 98 18.22 -2.05 7.57
C SER A 98 19.44 -1.35 7.00
N GLU A 99 20.56 -2.08 6.88
CA GLU A 99 21.78 -1.53 6.31
C GLU A 99 21.42 -0.96 4.94
N ASP A 100 21.59 0.35 4.78
CA ASP A 100 21.22 1.01 3.54
C ASP A 100 22.18 0.67 2.40
N ALA A 101 21.81 1.09 1.20
CA ALA A 101 22.58 0.82 -0.02
C ALA A 101 24.04 1.30 0.08
N ILE A 102 24.32 2.37 0.82
CA ILE A 102 25.68 2.91 0.96
C ILE A 102 26.49 2.06 1.93
N SER A 103 25.93 1.68 3.08
CA SER A 103 26.61 0.78 4.03
C SER A 103 26.95 -0.58 3.42
N ARG A 104 26.07 -1.10 2.55
CA ARG A 104 26.29 -2.38 1.86
C ARG A 104 27.26 -2.28 0.67
N GLY A 105 27.78 -1.08 0.37
CA GLY A 105 28.74 -0.86 -0.72
C GLY A 105 28.13 -0.95 -2.11
N LEU A 106 26.81 -0.83 -2.27
CA LEU A 106 26.16 -0.77 -3.58
C LEU A 106 26.55 0.50 -4.35
N LEU A 107 26.85 1.57 -3.61
CA LEU A 107 27.47 2.78 -4.12
C LEU A 107 28.28 3.46 -3.01
N ASP A 108 29.29 4.23 -3.39
CA ASP A 108 30.06 5.04 -2.45
C ASP A 108 29.33 6.35 -2.08
N ILE A 109 29.81 6.98 -1.00
CA ILE A 109 29.22 8.22 -0.48
C ILE A 109 29.37 9.40 -1.46
N GLU A 110 30.42 9.41 -2.28
CA GLU A 110 30.69 10.46 -3.26
C GLU A 110 29.72 10.39 -4.44
N THR A 111 29.47 9.20 -4.96
CA THR A 111 28.46 8.95 -5.99
C THR A 111 27.06 9.26 -5.45
N ALA A 112 26.77 8.90 -4.20
CA ALA A 112 25.51 9.26 -3.58
C ALA A 112 25.32 10.80 -3.47
N ALA A 113 26.37 11.54 -3.09
CA ALA A 113 26.33 13.01 -3.06
C ALA A 113 26.16 13.62 -4.46
N ARG A 114 26.81 13.03 -5.48
CA ARG A 114 26.62 13.42 -6.89
C ARG A 114 25.17 13.21 -7.34
N TYR A 115 24.57 12.09 -7.00
CA TYR A 115 23.16 11.80 -7.31
C TYR A 115 22.19 12.75 -6.61
N LEU A 116 22.45 13.12 -5.35
CA LEU A 116 21.67 14.15 -4.68
C LEU A 116 21.76 15.50 -5.41
N THR A 117 22.96 15.89 -5.85
CA THR A 117 23.17 17.12 -6.64
C THR A 117 22.42 17.07 -7.96
N ILE A 118 22.44 15.93 -8.66
CA ILE A 118 21.67 15.70 -9.89
C ILE A 118 20.18 15.84 -9.62
N PHE A 119 19.67 15.25 -8.54
CA PHE A 119 18.27 15.39 -8.17
C PHE A 119 17.87 16.85 -7.97
N GLN A 120 18.66 17.62 -7.23
CA GLN A 120 18.40 19.02 -6.95
C GLN A 120 18.43 19.90 -8.20
N THR A 121 19.42 19.68 -9.08
CA THR A 121 19.71 20.59 -10.20
C THR A 121 19.03 20.19 -11.51
N LYS A 122 18.78 18.89 -11.73
CA LYS A 122 18.27 18.36 -13.01
C LYS A 122 16.86 17.79 -12.90
N LEU A 123 16.54 17.06 -11.83
CA LEU A 123 15.23 16.40 -11.72
C LEU A 123 14.18 17.34 -11.12
N THR A 124 14.52 18.01 -10.01
CA THR A 124 13.59 18.89 -9.28
C THR A 124 12.96 19.99 -10.15
N PRO A 125 13.68 20.66 -11.08
CA PRO A 125 13.06 21.66 -11.96
C PRO A 125 11.93 21.12 -12.85
N HIS A 126 11.93 19.83 -13.16
CA HIS A 126 10.90 19.20 -13.98
C HIS A 126 9.74 18.61 -13.16
N PHE A 127 9.98 18.27 -11.89
CA PHE A 127 8.97 17.72 -10.98
C PHE A 127 9.12 18.28 -9.54
N PRO A 128 8.70 19.55 -9.29
CA PRO A 128 9.01 20.29 -8.07
C PRO A 128 8.07 19.99 -6.89
N PHE A 129 7.66 18.73 -6.70
CA PHE A 129 6.78 18.35 -5.59
C PHE A 129 7.54 17.92 -4.33
N VAL A 130 8.78 17.48 -4.49
CA VAL A 130 9.70 17.16 -3.40
C VAL A 130 10.99 17.92 -3.66
N VAL A 131 11.24 18.94 -2.84
CA VAL A 131 12.41 19.81 -2.98
C VAL A 131 13.35 19.54 -1.81
N VAL A 132 14.60 19.18 -2.11
CA VAL A 132 15.67 19.08 -1.11
C VAL A 132 16.54 20.34 -1.23
N PRO A 133 16.68 21.15 -0.16
CA PRO A 133 17.55 22.32 -0.18
C PRO A 133 19.01 21.94 -0.48
N SER A 134 19.74 22.80 -1.18
CA SER A 134 21.15 22.59 -1.54
C SER A 134 22.11 22.49 -0.35
N GLY A 135 21.71 22.98 0.82
CA GLY A 135 22.50 22.87 2.06
C GLY A 135 22.42 21.51 2.76
N ILE A 136 21.53 20.61 2.32
CA ILE A 136 21.37 19.29 2.93
C ILE A 136 22.37 18.32 2.30
N SER A 137 23.20 17.67 3.12
CA SER A 137 24.11 16.63 2.66
C SER A 137 23.39 15.29 2.50
N VAL A 138 23.98 14.38 1.71
CA VAL A 138 23.46 13.02 1.58
C VAL A 138 23.49 12.25 2.91
N LYS A 139 24.42 12.59 3.82
CA LYS A 139 24.51 11.99 5.16
C LYS A 139 23.32 12.42 6.01
N ASP A 140 23.01 13.71 6.02
CA ASP A 140 21.88 14.25 6.79
C ASP A 140 20.56 13.68 6.26
N LEU A 141 20.39 13.67 4.93
CA LEU A 141 19.20 13.12 4.30
C LEU A 141 19.03 11.62 4.59
N ARG A 142 20.12 10.86 4.60
CA ARG A 142 20.13 9.44 4.95
C ARG A 142 19.73 9.18 6.40
N GLN A 143 20.12 10.05 7.33
CA GLN A 143 19.78 9.91 8.75
C GLN A 143 18.35 10.36 9.03
N GLU A 144 17.91 11.48 8.47
CA GLU A 144 16.58 12.03 8.75
C GLU A 144 15.46 11.36 7.94
N LYS A 145 15.73 11.00 6.68
CA LYS A 145 14.74 10.54 5.71
C LYS A 145 15.30 9.42 4.81
N PRO A 146 15.66 8.26 5.38
CA PRO A 146 16.33 7.17 4.67
C PRO A 146 15.58 6.65 3.43
N SER A 147 14.26 6.54 3.48
CA SER A 147 13.40 6.08 2.39
C SER A 147 13.37 7.09 1.24
N LEU A 148 13.30 8.38 1.56
CA LEU A 148 13.38 9.45 0.57
C LEU A 148 14.78 9.50 -0.06
N CYS A 149 15.83 9.38 0.76
CA CYS A 149 17.21 9.31 0.28
C CYS A 149 17.36 8.18 -0.75
N LEU A 150 16.89 6.96 -0.43
CA LEU A 150 16.95 5.81 -1.32
C LEU A 150 16.19 6.04 -2.64
N ALA A 151 14.98 6.61 -2.57
CA ALA A 151 14.21 6.95 -3.77
C ALA A 151 14.95 7.96 -4.66
N ILE A 152 15.53 9.01 -4.07
CA ILE A 152 16.32 10.01 -4.80
C ILE A 152 17.52 9.38 -5.49
N LEU A 153 18.27 8.51 -4.78
CA LEU A 153 19.42 7.82 -5.36
C LEU A 153 18.99 6.90 -6.51
N ALA A 154 17.90 6.16 -6.36
CA ALA A 154 17.35 5.35 -7.44
C ALA A 154 16.98 6.21 -8.66
N SER A 155 16.20 7.29 -8.49
CA SER A 155 15.77 8.15 -9.59
C SER A 155 16.92 8.91 -10.28
N ALA A 156 17.90 9.42 -9.51
CA ALA A 156 19.01 10.20 -10.05
C ALA A 156 20.12 9.36 -10.69
N SER A 157 20.12 8.04 -10.47
CA SER A 157 21.07 7.08 -11.06
C SER A 157 20.69 6.62 -12.48
N TYR A 158 19.86 7.38 -13.19
CA TYR A 158 19.38 7.07 -14.54
C TYR A 158 20.50 6.91 -15.60
N ASP A 159 21.69 7.43 -15.32
CA ASP A 159 22.89 7.26 -16.15
C ASP A 159 23.55 5.88 -15.96
N ASN A 160 23.24 5.18 -14.88
CA ASN A 160 23.70 3.85 -14.54
C ASN A 160 22.50 2.89 -14.34
N MET A 161 21.96 2.42 -15.46
CA MET A 161 20.78 1.54 -15.50
C MET A 161 20.86 0.30 -14.58
N PRO A 162 21.98 -0.45 -14.50
CA PRO A 162 22.11 -1.55 -13.55
C PRO A 162 21.92 -1.12 -12.10
N LEU A 163 22.63 -0.06 -11.68
CA LEU A 163 22.54 0.48 -10.32
C LEU A 163 21.14 1.01 -10.01
N GLN A 164 20.53 1.75 -10.94
CA GLN A 164 19.17 2.27 -10.79
C GLN A 164 18.17 1.14 -10.55
N ARG A 165 18.26 0.04 -11.30
CA ARG A 165 17.36 -1.11 -11.12
C ARG A 165 17.53 -1.75 -9.75
N GLU A 166 18.77 -1.85 -9.27
CA GLU A 166 19.07 -2.43 -7.97
C GLU A 166 18.56 -1.54 -6.82
N LEU A 167 18.87 -0.24 -6.86
CA LEU A 167 18.35 0.75 -5.91
C LEU A 167 16.81 0.83 -5.94
N GLY A 168 16.21 0.76 -7.12
CA GLY A 168 14.76 0.72 -7.28
C GLY A 168 14.14 -0.57 -6.74
N ALA A 169 14.83 -1.71 -6.84
CA ALA A 169 14.40 -2.95 -6.20
C ALA A 169 14.43 -2.82 -4.67
N GLU A 170 15.49 -2.22 -4.11
CA GLU A 170 15.58 -1.93 -2.67
C GLU A 170 14.46 -1.00 -2.20
N PHE A 171 14.18 0.07 -2.95
CA PHE A 171 13.08 0.97 -2.59
C PHE A 171 11.72 0.26 -2.61
N LYS A 172 11.46 -0.58 -3.62
CA LYS A 172 10.24 -1.40 -3.67
C LYS A 172 10.12 -2.37 -2.50
N LYS A 173 11.24 -2.93 -2.01
CA LYS A 173 11.26 -3.77 -0.80
C LYS A 173 10.87 -2.97 0.43
N VAL A 174 11.42 -1.76 0.60
CA VAL A 174 11.07 -0.85 1.70
C VAL A 174 9.58 -0.53 1.68
N VAL A 175 9.04 -0.13 0.53
CA VAL A 175 7.60 0.16 0.37
C VAL A 175 6.74 -1.07 0.66
N SER A 176 7.11 -2.25 0.14
CA SER A 176 6.36 -3.48 0.37
C SER A 176 6.36 -3.88 1.84
N SER A 177 7.51 -3.80 2.51
CA SER A 177 7.65 -4.16 3.92
C SER A 177 6.94 -3.17 4.83
N ARG A 178 7.24 -1.87 4.73
CA ARG A 178 6.72 -0.85 5.65
C ARG A 178 5.27 -0.51 5.35
N MET A 179 4.94 -0.21 4.10
CA MET A 179 3.62 0.32 3.73
C MET A 179 2.60 -0.77 3.44
N ILE A 180 2.95 -1.81 2.68
CA ILE A 180 1.98 -2.84 2.26
C ILE A 180 1.76 -3.89 3.35
N ILE A 181 2.84 -4.42 3.92
CA ILE A 181 2.77 -5.45 4.98
C ILE A 181 2.58 -4.79 6.35
N GLY A 182 3.40 -3.79 6.67
CA GLY A 182 3.35 -3.09 7.95
C GLY A 182 2.21 -2.10 8.10
N GLY A 183 1.57 -1.67 7.01
CA GLY A 183 0.50 -0.67 7.04
C GLY A 183 0.96 0.74 7.41
N GLU A 184 2.28 1.00 7.38
CA GLU A 184 2.84 2.30 7.75
C GLU A 184 2.60 3.33 6.63
N ILE A 185 2.05 4.49 7.01
CA ILE A 185 1.89 5.63 6.11
C ILE A 185 2.56 6.83 6.77
N SER A 186 3.76 7.17 6.31
CA SER A 186 4.50 8.34 6.76
C SER A 186 4.70 9.33 5.61
N PHE A 187 4.85 10.61 5.95
CA PHE A 187 5.10 11.64 4.95
C PHE A 187 6.38 11.38 4.15
N GLU A 188 7.41 10.84 4.81
CA GLU A 188 8.67 10.45 4.19
C GLU A 188 8.47 9.36 3.12
N LEU A 189 7.71 8.30 3.43
CA LEU A 189 7.39 7.23 2.47
C LEU A 189 6.59 7.77 1.29
N LEU A 190 5.64 8.68 1.54
CA LEU A 190 4.88 9.34 0.49
C LEU A 190 5.80 10.16 -0.43
N GLN A 191 6.70 10.98 0.12
CA GLN A 191 7.65 11.75 -0.67
C GLN A 191 8.57 10.84 -1.51
N GLY A 192 9.09 9.76 -0.90
CA GLY A 192 9.89 8.77 -1.63
C GLY A 192 9.11 8.14 -2.78
N LEU A 193 7.85 7.80 -2.56
CA LEU A 193 6.99 7.22 -3.60
C LEU A 193 6.73 8.22 -4.74
N MET A 194 6.50 9.49 -4.42
CA MET A 194 6.32 10.53 -5.43
C MET A 194 7.57 10.69 -6.31
N VAL A 195 8.76 10.70 -5.70
CA VAL A 195 10.03 10.77 -6.43
C VAL A 195 10.21 9.54 -7.31
N PHE A 196 10.01 8.34 -6.76
CA PHE A 196 10.21 7.08 -7.47
C PHE A 196 9.22 6.84 -8.62
N LEU A 197 7.99 7.36 -8.53
CA LEU A 197 7.00 7.23 -9.60
C LEU A 197 7.18 8.29 -10.70
N ALA A 198 7.88 9.39 -10.42
CA ALA A 198 8.11 10.45 -11.39
C ALA A 198 9.24 10.14 -12.38
N TRP A 199 10.21 9.29 -11.99
CA TRP A 199 11.47 9.03 -12.70
C TRP A 199 11.79 7.53 -12.73
#